data_AF-A0A2T2T6G2-F1
#
_entry.id   AF-A0A2T2T6G2-F1
#
_cell.length_a   1.000
_cell.length_b   1.000
_cell.length_c   1.000
_cell.angle_alpha   90.00
_cell.angle_beta   90.00
_cell.angle_gamma   90.00
#
_symmetry.space_group_name_H-M   'P 1'
#
loop_
_entity.id
_entity.type
_entity.pdbx_description
1 polymer ?
#
loop_
_entity_poly.entity_id
_entity_poly.type
_entity_poly.pdbx_seq_one_letter_code
_entity_poly.pdbx_strand_id
1 'polypeptide(L)' 'MSDTKAKIVEALDALPEDRQREVLDFVESLRSREDANAEEREPDPEENPLLDFIGGVEHGSLAQDIDEALYEEEL' A
#
# COMPACT_ATOMS: atom_id res chain seq x y z
N MET A 1 15.77 -26.75 -13.07
CA MET A 1 14.92 -25.57 -13.33
C MET A 1 13.87 -25.53 -12.25
N SER A 2 13.63 -24.39 -11.60
CA SER A 2 12.70 -24.31 -10.46
C SER A 2 11.31 -24.77 -10.89
N ASP A 3 10.80 -25.78 -10.19
CA ASP A 3 9.53 -26.46 -10.44
C ASP A 3 8.36 -25.47 -10.56
N THR A 4 8.39 -24.40 -9.76
CA THR A 4 7.36 -23.35 -9.73
C THR A 4 7.17 -22.65 -11.07
N LYS A 5 8.23 -22.31 -11.81
CA LYS A 5 8.11 -21.60 -13.09
C LYS A 5 7.42 -22.48 -14.14
N ALA A 6 7.77 -23.77 -14.18
CA ALA A 6 7.16 -24.71 -15.11
C ALA A 6 5.67 -24.89 -14.81
N LYS A 7 5.30 -25.04 -13.53
CA LYS A 7 3.90 -25.14 -13.08
C LYS A 7 3.07 -23.90 -13.41
N ILE A 8 3.66 -22.71 -13.31
CA ILE A 8 2.96 -21.46 -13.70
C ILE A 8 2.67 -21.43 -15.20
N VAL A 9 3.63 -21.81 -16.04
CA VAL A 9 3.44 -21.84 -17.50
C VAL A 9 2.35 -22.85 -17.89
N GLU A 10 2.41 -24.06 -17.32
CA GLU A 10 1.39 -25.09 -17.57
C GLU A 10 -0.02 -24.63 -17.14
N ALA A 11 -0.13 -23.99 -15.96
CA ALA A 11 -1.40 -23.44 -15.50
C ALA A 11 -1.89 -22.28 -16.38
N LEU A 12 -0.99 -21.45 -16.91
CA LEU A 12 -1.32 -20.34 -17.79
C LEU A 12 -1.88 -20.83 -19.14
N ASP A 13 -1.28 -21.88 -19.71
CA ASP A 13 -1.72 -22.47 -20.99
C ASP A 13 -3.14 -23.07 -20.90
N ALA A 14 -3.57 -23.49 -19.69
CA ALA A 14 -4.91 -24.01 -19.45
C ALA A 14 -5.99 -22.92 -19.29
N LEU A 15 -5.61 -21.64 -19.19
CA LEU A 15 -6.55 -20.53 -18.99
C LEU A 15 -7.05 -19.95 -20.32
N PRO A 16 -8.31 -19.49 -20.39
CA PRO A 16 -8.79 -18.65 -21.49
C PRO A 16 -7.99 -17.34 -21.61
N GLU A 17 -7.88 -16.79 -22.83
CA GLU A 17 -7.08 -15.59 -23.11
C GLU A 17 -7.43 -14.40 -22.18
N ASP A 18 -8.73 -14.18 -21.92
CA ASP A 18 -9.19 -13.10 -21.03
C ASP A 18 -8.61 -13.21 -19.61
N ARG A 19 -8.41 -14.46 -19.13
CA ARG A 19 -7.80 -14.72 -17.82
C ARG A 19 -6.28 -14.67 -17.86
N GLN A 20 -5.66 -14.98 -19.00
CA GLN A 20 -4.22 -14.82 -19.16
C GLN A 20 -3.80 -13.34 -19.07
N ARG A 21 -4.63 -12.42 -19.57
CA ARG A 21 -4.41 -10.97 -19.40
C ARG A 21 -4.41 -10.54 -17.93
N GLU A 22 -5.36 -11.03 -17.15
CA GLU A 22 -5.42 -10.76 -15.70
C GLU A 22 -4.17 -11.28 -14.96
N VAL A 23 -3.62 -12.43 -15.37
CA VAL A 23 -2.36 -12.95 -14.83
C VAL A 23 -1.18 -12.04 -15.21
N LEU A 24 -1.14 -11.56 -16.45
CA LEU A 24 -0.10 -10.63 -16.90
C LEU A 24 -0.13 -9.34 -16.06
N ASP A 25 -1.31 -8.73 -15.90
CA ASP A 25 -1.50 -7.52 -15.09
C ASP A 25 -1.00 -7.73 -13.66
N PHE A 26 -1.28 -8.89 -13.06
CA PHE A 26 -0.80 -9.22 -11.73
C PHE A 26 0.73 -9.34 -11.67
N VAL A 27 1.36 -10.02 -12.63
CA VAL A 27 2.82 -10.17 -12.69
C VAL A 27 3.51 -8.80 -12.86
N GLU A 28 2.94 -7.93 -13.69
CA GLU A 28 3.43 -6.55 -13.85
C GLU A 28 3.30 -5.75 -12.55
N SER A 29 2.19 -5.92 -11.82
CA SER A 29 2.01 -5.28 -10.51
C SER A 29 3.06 -5.74 -9.48
N LEU A 30 3.43 -7.02 -9.49
CA LEU A 30 4.47 -7.54 -8.60
C LEU A 30 5.83 -6.92 -8.91
N ARG A 31 6.16 -6.79 -10.20
CA ARG A 31 7.40 -6.16 -10.66
C ARG A 31 7.45 -4.68 -10.27
N SER A 32 6.36 -3.96 -10.51
CA SER A 32 6.26 -2.54 -10.14
C SER A 32 6.37 -2.32 -8.63
N ARG A 33 5.87 -3.25 -7.79
CA ARG A 33 6.04 -3.19 -6.34
C ARG A 33 7.46 -3.49 -5.90
N GLU A 34 8.16 -4.38 -6.58
CA GLU A 34 9.58 -4.65 -6.31
C GLU A 34 10.43 -3.41 -6.64
N ASP A 35 10.12 -2.73 -7.75
CA ASP A 35 10.74 -1.46 -8.12
C ASP A 35 10.39 -0.34 -7.11
N ALA A 36 9.13 -0.25 -6.65
CA ALA A 36 8.70 0.73 -5.65
C ALA A 36 9.33 0.48 -4.27
N ASN A 37 9.44 -0.78 -3.82
CA ASN A 37 10.12 -1.12 -2.55
C ASN A 37 11.63 -0.84 -2.63
N ALA A 38 12.24 -0.84 -3.82
CA ALA A 38 13.63 -0.40 -3.99
C ALA A 38 13.80 1.13 -3.92
N GLU A 39 12.71 1.88 -4.16
CA GLU A 39 12.67 3.35 -4.09
C GLU A 39 12.11 3.91 -2.77
N GLU A 40 11.58 3.06 -1.88
CA GLU A 40 11.26 3.40 -0.48
C GLU A 40 12.56 3.66 0.30
N ARG A 41 13.23 4.77 -0.01
CA ARG A 41 14.05 5.45 0.99
C ARG A 41 13.08 5.90 2.06
N GLU A 42 13.36 5.52 3.32
CA GLU A 42 12.70 6.16 4.46
C GLU A 42 12.76 7.68 4.25
N PRO A 43 11.61 8.36 4.26
CA PRO A 43 11.58 9.76 3.91
C PRO A 43 12.34 10.54 4.99
N ASP A 44 13.35 11.32 4.57
CA ASP A 44 14.25 12.00 5.49
C ASP A 44 13.50 13.15 6.20
N PRO A 45 13.38 13.13 7.55
CA PRO A 45 12.76 14.22 8.29
C PRO A 45 13.50 15.56 8.12
N GLU A 46 14.79 15.56 7.75
CA GLU A 46 15.53 16.79 7.40
C GLU A 46 15.05 17.40 6.07
N GLU A 47 14.59 16.57 5.13
CA GLU A 47 14.05 17.01 3.84
C GLU A 47 12.56 17.36 3.92
N ASN A 48 11.82 16.78 4.87
CA ASN A 48 10.42 17.09 5.12
C ASN A 48 10.09 17.12 6.62
N PRO A 49 10.18 18.30 7.27
CA PRO A 49 9.92 18.46 8.70
C PRO A 49 8.44 18.25 9.08
N LEU A 50 7.54 18.06 8.11
CA LEU A 50 6.16 17.66 8.39
C LEU A 50 6.05 16.17 8.74
N LEU A 51 7.06 15.35 8.43
CA LEU A 51 7.10 13.94 8.81
C LEU A 51 7.16 13.77 10.34
N ASP A 52 7.89 14.64 11.03
CA ASP A 52 7.93 14.71 12.51
C ASP A 52 6.58 15.08 13.12
N PHE A 53 5.66 15.64 12.32
CA PHE A 53 4.34 16.07 12.75
C PHE A 53 3.26 15.00 12.53
N ILE A 54 3.51 13.97 11.70
CA ILE A 54 2.56 12.86 11.48
C ILE A 54 2.53 11.98 12.73
N GLY A 55 1.42 12.02 13.47
CA GLY A 55 1.29 11.32 14.77
C GLY A 55 1.71 12.16 15.98
N GLY A 56 1.98 13.46 15.79
CA GLY A 56 2.24 14.44 16.86
C GLY A 56 0.98 14.79 17.67
N VAL A 57 0.31 13.79 18.23
CA VAL A 57 -0.82 13.97 19.16
C VAL A 57 -0.35 14.49 20.53
N GLU A 58 0.97 14.57 20.77
CA GLU A 58 1.53 15.02 22.04
C GLU A 58 1.41 16.54 22.30
N HIS A 59 1.20 17.38 21.28
CA HIS A 59 1.28 18.85 21.44
C HIS A 59 0.06 19.64 20.93
N GLY A 60 -0.97 18.99 20.40
CA GLY A 60 -2.13 19.68 19.83
C GLY A 60 -3.45 19.07 20.28
N SER A 61 -4.32 19.90 20.86
CA SER A 61 -5.73 19.58 21.17
C SER A 61 -6.60 19.37 19.93
N LEU A 62 -6.00 19.13 18.75
CA LEU A 62 -6.69 19.09 17.47
C LEU A 62 -7.70 17.94 17.39
N ALA A 63 -7.42 16.85 18.10
CA ALA A 63 -8.30 15.69 18.22
C ALA A 63 -8.76 15.43 19.66
N GLN A 64 -8.49 16.36 20.59
CA GLN A 64 -9.09 16.28 21.91
C GLN A 64 -10.59 16.53 21.77
N ASP A 65 -11.36 15.67 22.42
CA ASP A 65 -12.80 15.83 22.60
C ASP A 65 -13.61 15.81 21.28
N ILE A 66 -13.09 15.21 20.20
CA ILE A 66 -13.85 15.01 18.95
C ILE A 66 -15.17 14.29 19.25
N ASP A 67 -15.13 13.26 20.09
CA ASP A 67 -16.32 12.49 20.44
C ASP A 67 -17.33 13.37 21.19
N GLU A 68 -16.88 14.19 22.16
CA GLU A 68 -17.76 15.11 22.90
C GLU A 68 -18.38 16.16 21.97
N ALA A 69 -17.58 16.77 21.10
CA ALA A 69 -18.06 17.74 20.11
C ALA A 69 -19.01 17.13 19.06
N LEU A 70 -18.87 15.84 18.73
CA LEU A 70 -19.76 15.16 17.76
C LEU A 70 -21.11 14.76 18.37
N TYR A 71 -21.17 14.56 19.68
CA TYR A 71 -22.35 14.01 20.37
C TYR A 71 -23.04 15.01 21.31
N GLU A 72 -22.63 16.29 21.34
CA GLU A 72 -23.25 17.35 22.16
C GLU A 72 -24.51 18.01 21.54
N GLU A 73 -24.90 17.69 20.31
CA GLU A 73 -26.21 18.08 19.77
C GLU A 73 -27.27 17.02 20.09
N GLU A 74 -27.88 17.12 21.28
CA GLU A 74 -29.29 16.77 21.62
C GLU A 74 -29.43 16.35 23.10
N LEU A 75 -29.59 17.34 24.00
CA LEU A 75 -30.30 17.17 25.29
C LEU A 75 -30.97 18.49 25.72
#